data_AF-A0A3E0WIB8-F1
#
_entry.id   AF-A0A3E0WIB8-F1
#
_cell.length_a   1.000
_cell.length_b   1.000
_cell.length_c   1.000
_cell.angle_alpha   90.00
_cell.angle_beta   90.00
_cell.angle_gamma   90.00
#
_symmetry.space_group_name_H-M   'P 1'
#
loop_
_entity.id
_entity.type
_entity.pdbx_description
1 polymer ?
#
loop_
_entity_poly.entity_id
_entity_poly.type
_entity_poly.pdbx_seq_one_letter_code
_entity_poly.pdbx_strand_id
1 'polypeptide(L)'
;MIDIAFHNSSITNYTFVMSLIIEDEKVEFHGIAFDMLVNPLCHIDGAYYTALYHAKRCVELTNQQDVGYLTNLLFLHDVPETVVSEKEAFNVAKKILTLDPNNEIANEFMSENRNNK
;
A
#
# COMPACT_ATOMS: atom_id res chain seq x y z
N MET A 1 -8.89 14.60 6.16
CA MET A 1 -9.24 13.37 6.89
C MET A 1 -8.02 12.72 7.52
N ILE A 2 -6.93 12.54 6.75
CA ILE A 2 -5.65 12.03 7.27
C ILE A 2 -5.17 12.86 8.47
N ASP A 3 -5.20 14.20 8.40
CA ASP A 3 -4.84 15.07 9.53
C ASP A 3 -5.68 14.82 10.79
N ILE A 4 -6.99 14.59 10.63
CA ILE A 4 -7.89 14.29 11.76
C ILE A 4 -7.52 12.93 12.37
N ALA A 5 -7.18 11.95 11.54
CA ALA A 5 -6.72 10.64 11.99
C ALA A 5 -5.37 10.73 12.72
N PHE A 6 -4.45 11.60 12.31
CA PHE A 6 -3.23 11.87 13.07
C PHE A 6 -3.50 12.54 14.41
N HIS A 7 -4.52 13.39 14.51
CA HIS A 7 -4.82 14.10 15.75
C HIS A 7 -5.53 13.25 16.81
N ASN A 8 -6.35 12.27 16.41
CA ASN A 8 -7.12 11.47 17.36
C ASN A 8 -6.80 9.96 17.34
N SER A 9 -6.07 9.46 16.34
CA SER A 9 -5.79 8.03 16.11
C SER A 9 -7.01 7.13 16.27
N SER A 10 -8.20 7.66 16.01
CA SER A 10 -9.44 6.95 16.24
C SER A 10 -9.77 6.09 15.04
N ILE A 11 -10.05 4.80 15.30
CA ILE A 11 -10.54 3.85 14.29
C ILE A 11 -11.88 4.31 13.68
N THR A 12 -12.62 5.21 14.34
CA THR A 12 -13.86 5.78 13.79
C THR A 12 -13.66 6.47 12.45
N ASN A 13 -12.48 7.07 12.21
CA ASN A 13 -12.16 7.66 10.92
C ASN A 13 -12.10 6.57 9.83
N TYR A 14 -11.52 5.41 10.16
CA TYR A 14 -11.45 4.26 9.23
C TYR A 14 -12.86 3.73 8.97
N THR A 15 -13.71 3.62 9.99
CA THR A 15 -15.13 3.25 9.82
C THR A 15 -15.86 4.18 8.85
N PHE A 16 -15.62 5.50 8.93
CA PHE A 16 -16.21 6.45 8.00
C PHE A 16 -15.72 6.24 6.56
N VAL A 17 -14.41 6.03 6.34
CA VAL A 17 -13.87 5.72 5.00
C VAL A 17 -14.47 4.42 4.46
N MET A 18 -14.62 3.40 5.30
CA MET A 18 -15.28 2.15 4.91
C MET A 18 -16.74 2.37 4.50
N SER A 19 -17.47 3.28 5.15
CA SER A 19 -18.84 3.62 4.74
C SER A 19 -18.89 4.25 3.34
N LEU A 20 -17.89 5.09 3.00
CA LEU A 20 -17.78 5.66 1.65
C LEU A 20 -17.48 4.59 0.59
N ILE A 21 -16.58 3.64 0.90
CA ILE A 21 -16.26 2.52 0.00
C ILE A 21 -17.49 1.65 -0.26
N ILE A 22 -18.30 1.39 0.77
CA ILE A 22 -19.53 0.60 0.66
C ILE A 22 -20.59 1.31 -0.18
N GLU A 23 -20.69 2.64 -0.06
CA GLU A 23 -21.66 3.45 -0.81
C GLU A 23 -21.28 3.58 -2.29
N ASP A 24 -20.01 3.87 -2.58
CA ASP A 24 -19.48 4.06 -3.93
C ASP A 24 -17.97 3.76 -3.93
N GLU A 25 -17.62 2.56 -4.41
CA GLU A 25 -16.24 2.09 -4.40
C GLU A 25 -15.37 2.91 -5.37
N LYS A 26 -14.40 3.62 -4.80
CA LYS A 26 -13.44 4.43 -5.55
C LYS A 26 -12.02 4.19 -5.06
N VAL A 27 -11.07 4.23 -6.00
CA VAL A 27 -9.65 4.00 -5.72
C VAL A 27 -9.11 4.98 -4.67
N GLU A 28 -9.56 6.23 -4.70
CA GLU A 28 -9.14 7.28 -3.78
C GLU A 28 -9.50 6.93 -2.33
N PHE A 29 -10.64 6.28 -2.09
CA PHE A 29 -11.05 5.87 -0.76
C PHE A 29 -10.21 4.71 -0.22
N HIS A 30 -9.82 3.76 -1.08
CA HIS A 30 -8.85 2.75 -0.70
C HIS A 30 -7.47 3.34 -0.43
N GLY A 31 -7.04 4.35 -1.21
CA GLY A 31 -5.80 5.11 -0.94
C GLY A 31 -5.81 5.78 0.44
N ILE A 32 -6.88 6.48 0.77
CA ILE A 32 -7.04 7.10 2.10
C ILE A 32 -7.02 6.05 3.22
N ALA A 33 -7.73 4.93 3.05
CA ALA A 33 -7.74 3.86 4.03
C ALA A 33 -6.34 3.25 4.23
N PHE A 34 -5.61 3.00 3.13
CA PHE A 34 -4.22 2.55 3.17
C PHE A 34 -3.35 3.53 3.97
N ASP A 35 -3.37 4.82 3.62
CA ASP A 35 -2.55 5.85 4.27
C ASP A 35 -2.83 5.93 5.78
N MET A 36 -4.09 5.79 6.18
CA MET A 36 -4.49 5.77 7.58
C MET A 36 -3.93 4.55 8.32
N LEU A 37 -3.96 3.38 7.69
CA LEU A 37 -3.52 2.12 8.30
C LEU A 37 -2.00 2.01 8.39
N VAL A 38 -1.25 2.58 7.45
CA VAL A 38 0.22 2.54 7.49
C VAL A 38 0.85 3.71 8.25
N ASN A 39 0.07 4.77 8.56
CA ASN A 39 0.55 5.91 9.32
C ASN A 39 -0.19 6.07 10.68
N PRO A 40 -1.31 6.83 10.82
CA PRO A 40 -1.86 7.16 12.13
C PRO A 40 -2.40 5.96 12.92
N LEU A 41 -2.73 4.86 12.25
CA LEU A 41 -3.31 3.65 12.85
C LEU A 41 -2.36 2.43 12.79
N CYS A 42 -1.10 2.60 12.39
CA CYS A 42 -0.15 1.50 12.21
C CYS A 42 0.14 0.69 13.48
N HIS A 43 -0.13 1.28 14.65
CA HIS A 43 0.02 0.66 15.97
C HIS A 43 -1.12 -0.30 16.33
N ILE A 44 -2.19 -0.36 15.54
CA ILE A 44 -3.29 -1.30 15.74
C ILE A 44 -2.87 -2.67 15.19
N ASP A 45 -3.08 -3.72 15.98
CA ASP A 45 -2.81 -5.08 15.55
C ASP A 45 -3.58 -5.42 14.25
N GLY A 46 -2.88 -5.96 13.26
CA GLY A 46 -3.43 -6.23 11.93
C GLY A 46 -3.56 -5.02 11.00
N ALA A 47 -3.05 -3.83 11.36
CA ALA A 47 -3.15 -2.64 10.50
C ALA A 47 -2.50 -2.85 9.13
N TYR A 48 -1.28 -3.38 9.06
CA TYR A 48 -0.61 -3.63 7.76
C TYR A 48 -1.27 -4.72 6.93
N TYR A 49 -1.83 -5.77 7.55
CA TYR A 49 -2.63 -6.77 6.84
C TYR A 49 -3.90 -6.16 6.24
N THR A 50 -4.52 -5.23 6.96
CA THR A 50 -5.68 -4.47 6.47
C THR A 50 -5.25 -3.49 5.36
N ALA A 51 -4.09 -2.84 5.51
CA ALA A 51 -3.53 -1.97 4.48
C ALA A 51 -3.25 -2.74 3.18
N LEU A 52 -2.76 -3.98 3.28
CA LEU A 52 -2.55 -4.86 2.13
C LEU A 52 -3.82 -5.10 1.32
N TYR A 53 -4.97 -5.26 1.98
CA TYR A 53 -6.25 -5.38 1.29
C TYR A 53 -6.54 -4.12 0.45
N HIS A 54 -6.38 -2.93 1.03
CA HIS A 54 -6.61 -1.67 0.30
C HIS A 54 -5.59 -1.44 -0.82
N ALA A 55 -4.31 -1.73 -0.60
CA ALA A 55 -3.27 -1.63 -1.63
C ALA A 55 -3.57 -2.54 -2.83
N LYS A 56 -3.94 -3.80 -2.58
CA LYS A 56 -4.33 -4.74 -3.63
C LYS A 56 -5.55 -4.24 -4.40
N ARG A 57 -6.55 -3.71 -3.69
CA ARG A 57 -7.75 -3.17 -4.34
C ARG A 57 -7.44 -1.95 -5.21
N CYS A 58 -6.54 -1.06 -4.79
CA CYS A 58 -6.09 0.04 -5.63
C CYS A 58 -5.40 -0.44 -6.92
N VAL A 59 -4.52 -1.44 -6.80
CA VAL A 59 -3.82 -2.04 -7.95
C VAL A 59 -4.82 -2.70 -8.92
N GLU A 60 -5.86 -3.36 -8.42
CA GLU A 60 -6.93 -3.92 -9.24
C GLU A 60 -7.75 -2.84 -9.96
N LEU A 61 -8.25 -1.85 -9.22
CA LEU A 61 -9.11 -0.77 -9.77
C LEU A 61 -8.38 0.08 -10.81
N THR A 62 -7.06 0.19 -10.72
CA THR A 62 -6.21 0.92 -11.70
C THR A 62 -5.68 0.02 -12.82
N ASN A 63 -6.15 -1.23 -12.94
CA ASN A 63 -5.66 -2.21 -13.92
C ASN A 63 -4.13 -2.37 -13.90
N GLN A 64 -3.53 -2.24 -12.72
CA GLN A 64 -2.09 -2.33 -12.49
C GLN A 64 -1.29 -1.32 -13.32
N GLN A 65 -1.85 -0.14 -13.62
CA GLN A 65 -1.17 0.91 -14.41
C GLN A 65 -0.67 2.08 -13.56
N ASP A 66 -1.07 2.15 -12.28
CA ASP A 66 -0.63 3.20 -11.38
C ASP A 66 0.63 2.76 -10.61
N VAL A 67 1.75 3.43 -10.89
CA VAL A 67 3.04 3.14 -10.25
C VAL A 67 3.00 3.42 -8.75
N GLY A 68 2.27 4.45 -8.30
CA GLY A 68 2.16 4.80 -6.89
C GLY A 68 1.50 3.70 -6.05
N TYR A 69 0.39 3.13 -6.54
CA TYR A 69 -0.24 2.01 -5.85
C TYR A 69 0.56 0.71 -5.92
N LEU A 70 1.34 0.51 -6.97
CA LEU A 70 2.29 -0.60 -7.02
C LEU A 70 3.42 -0.41 -5.99
N THR A 71 3.95 0.80 -5.82
CA THR A 71 4.99 1.08 -4.82
C THR A 71 4.49 0.85 -3.38
N ASN A 72 3.20 1.02 -3.11
CA ASN A 72 2.62 0.68 -1.81
C ASN A 72 2.77 -0.82 -1.46
N LEU A 73 2.75 -1.71 -2.46
CA LEU A 73 3.01 -3.14 -2.22
C LEU A 73 4.49 -3.42 -1.92
N LEU A 74 5.43 -2.65 -2.49
CA LEU A 74 6.84 -2.74 -2.11
C LEU A 74 7.04 -2.24 -0.68
N PHE A 75 6.44 -1.10 -0.31
CA PHE A 75 6.47 -0.62 1.07
C PHE A 75 5.99 -1.69 2.07
N LEU A 76 4.89 -2.39 1.77
CA LEU A 76 4.35 -3.45 2.63
C LEU A 76 5.21 -4.73 2.70
N HIS A 77 6.25 -4.85 1.87
CA HIS A 77 7.27 -5.88 2.04
C HIS A 77 8.25 -5.49 3.15
N ASP A 78 8.56 -4.19 3.28
CA ASP A 78 9.60 -3.69 4.16
C ASP A 78 9.10 -3.37 5.59
N VAL A 79 7.78 -3.41 5.82
CA VAL A 79 7.20 -3.26 7.17
C VAL A 79 7.59 -4.44 8.07
N PRO A 80 7.62 -4.26 9.42
CA PRO A 80 8.07 -5.29 10.36
C PRO A 80 7.36 -6.65 10.24
N GLU A 81 6.08 -6.64 9.87
CA GLU A 81 5.25 -7.82 9.68
C GLU A 81 5.44 -8.50 8.33
N THR A 82 6.14 -7.85 7.37
CA THR A 82 6.44 -8.34 6.02
C THR A 82 5.21 -8.95 5.36
N VAL A 83 4.12 -8.19 5.31
CA VAL A 83 2.80 -8.69 4.87
C VAL A 83 2.77 -8.98 3.36
N VAL A 84 3.74 -8.48 2.60
CA VAL A 84 3.99 -8.85 1.20
C VAL A 84 5.21 -9.77 1.11
N SER A 85 5.02 -10.94 0.49
CA SER A 85 6.12 -11.89 0.27
C SER A 85 7.17 -11.35 -0.70
N GLU A 86 8.43 -11.76 -0.55
CA GLU A 86 9.53 -11.40 -1.46
C GLU A 86 9.20 -11.72 -2.93
N LYS A 87 8.56 -12.88 -3.19
CA LYS A 87 8.13 -13.28 -4.54
C LYS A 87 7.11 -12.29 -5.13
N GLU A 88 6.17 -11.83 -4.31
CA GLU A 88 5.17 -10.85 -4.73
C GLU A 88 5.84 -9.49 -4.97
N ALA A 89 6.67 -9.02 -4.04
CA ALA A 89 7.44 -7.78 -4.17
C ALA A 89 8.30 -7.77 -5.45
N PHE A 90 8.99 -8.87 -5.77
CA PHE A 90 9.78 -8.99 -6.99
C PHE A 90 8.96 -8.88 -8.28
N ASN A 91 7.75 -9.45 -8.29
CA ASN A 91 6.85 -9.31 -9.44
C ASN A 91 6.33 -7.87 -9.58
N VAL A 92 6.01 -7.22 -8.46
CA VAL A 92 5.60 -5.81 -8.41
C VAL A 92 6.73 -4.90 -8.90
N ALA A 93 7.95 -5.06 -8.41
CA ALA A 93 9.11 -4.27 -8.84
C ALA A 93 9.34 -4.38 -10.36
N LYS A 94 9.27 -5.59 -10.92
CA LYS A 94 9.33 -5.78 -12.39
C LYS A 94 8.22 -5.06 -13.14
N LYS A 95 7.00 -5.10 -12.62
CA LYS A 95 5.85 -4.42 -13.23
C LYS A 95 6.04 -2.90 -13.19
N ILE A 96 6.51 -2.35 -12.07
CA ILE A 96 6.87 -0.93 -11.94
C ILE A 96 7.91 -0.56 -12.99
N LEU A 97 9.02 -1.30 -13.10
CA LEU A 97 10.08 -1.01 -14.08
C LEU A 97 9.64 -1.18 -15.55
N THR A 98 8.54 -1.90 -15.80
CA THR A 98 7.94 -1.97 -17.14
C THR A 98 7.16 -0.68 -17.48
N LEU A 99 6.55 -0.04 -16.48
CA LEU A 99 5.78 1.21 -16.63
C LEU A 99 6.67 2.45 -16.51
N ASP A 100 7.63 2.41 -15.59
CA ASP A 100 8.58 3.46 -15.26
C ASP A 100 9.97 2.84 -15.04
N PRO A 101 10.79 2.71 -16.10
CA PRO A 101 12.12 2.11 -16.01
C PRO A 101 13.10 2.83 -15.08
N ASN A 102 12.85 4.10 -14.78
CA ASN A 102 13.73 4.92 -13.94
C ASN A 102 13.26 5.00 -12.48
N ASN A 103 12.24 4.22 -12.10
CA ASN A 103 11.71 4.23 -10.75
C ASN A 103 12.77 3.85 -9.71
N GLU A 104 13.12 4.78 -8.82
CA GLU A 104 14.21 4.60 -7.87
C GLU A 104 13.92 3.47 -6.88
N ILE A 105 12.71 3.43 -6.31
CA ILE A 105 12.29 2.41 -5.32
C ILE A 105 12.40 1.00 -5.92
N ALA A 106 11.87 0.79 -7.12
CA ALA A 106 11.91 -0.53 -7.75
C ALA A 106 13.33 -0.92 -8.19
N ASN A 107 14.16 0.03 -8.63
CA ASN A 107 15.55 -0.23 -8.97
C ASN A 107 16.39 -0.58 -7.74
N GLU A 108 16.19 0.12 -6.62
CA GLU A 108 16.84 -0.15 -5.34
C GLU A 108 16.49 -1.57 -4.85
N PHE A 109 15.19 -1.88 -4.73
CA PHE A 109 14.71 -3.22 -4.37
C PHE A 109 15.35 -4.32 -5.25
N MET A 110 15.41 -4.10 -6.57
CA MET A 110 15.98 -5.08 -7.50
C MET A 110 17.50 -5.22 -7.36
N SER A 111 18.21 -4.18 -6.92
CA SER A 111 19.65 -4.20 -6.70
C SER A 111 20.04 -4.96 -5.44
N GLU A 112 19.32 -4.74 -4.34
CA GLU A 112 19.55 -5.43 -3.06
C GLU A 112 19.32 -6.94 -3.18
N ASN A 113 18.23 -7.33 -3.84
CA ASN A 113 17.87 -8.73 -4.06
C ASN A 113 18.78 -9.46 -5.07
N ARG A 114 19.61 -8.74 -5.84
CA ARG A 114 20.67 -9.35 -6.67
C ARG A 114 21.94 -9.66 -5.86
N ASN A 115 22.23 -8.86 -4.84
CA ASN A 115 23.44 -8.98 -4.03
C ASN A 115 23.31 -10.02 -2.90
N ASN A 116 22.08 -10.49 -2.62
CA ASN A 116 21.77 -11.50 -1.60
C ASN A 116 21.70 -12.95 -2.17
N LYS A 117 22.18 -13.17 -3.39
CA LYS A 117 22.34 -14.50 -4.02
C LYS A 117 23.82 -14.84 -4.22
#